data_AF-A0A7C1C2R7-F1
#
_entry.id   AF-A0A7C1C2R7-F1
#
_cell.length_a   1.000
_cell.length_b   1.000
_cell.length_c   1.000
_cell.angle_alpha   90.00
_cell.angle_beta   90.00
_cell.angle_gamma   90.00
#
_symmetry.space_group_name_H-M   'P 1'
#
loop_
_entity.id
_entity.type
_entity.pdbx_description
1 polymer ?
#
loop_
_entity_poly.entity_id
_entity_poly.type
_entity_poly.pdbx_seq_one_letter_code
_entity_poly.pdbx_strand_id
1 'polypeptide(L)'
;MTNKYKFLFIILLFLAALCVLPVNLLSQNVKYTSGYFRPPLDYQLYLSGTFGELRSNHFHAGIDIKTKGREGEPVYAVADGYVSRIRVSNGGYGKALYITHPNGYVSVYGHLQRFNDPIQRFVKDFQYKKESFTVEVFPKKDEFKVKKGEVVAWSGNTGSSSAPHLHFEIRKEASQHPVNPLLFKNIYVADSYAPRIQELVIYPVDSKSRINGKNDTVFYTVRGKGVKQYLEGHPRITVSGNISLGIRAYDPMDDIPNHNGIYNLKVWLDTSQVFGLEMDELSFSTTRYVNSLIDYGYYKKEGRKVIRTQVDTNNRLFIYRNVNHNGIFHFADSSRHAVVFRVTDVYQNTASLQFSLFSVTSVTPDEKKTDAIQKGVYFDFSKKHHFESGNITLDFPANAFYRSFYFRFDSVAGDSTMVSPVYKVHNRFMPVQKSFSISIKSGADTLSYADQLYIAYLDENKESWFVGNSRDGNRLEAKTNLLGKYVVLADTVPPEINPVNIANGKNIARQKSIKIKISDGETGIKTYRATLNGHWILMEYEPKKNLLVYTVDGHIQKGVSHFKLEVTDMVGNESVYEAELVR
;
A
#
# COMPACT_ATOMS: atom_id res chain seq x y z
N MET A 1 -7.12 48.67 60.96
CA MET A 1 -6.89 47.78 59.81
C MET A 1 -8.17 46.97 59.54
N THR A 2 -9.30 47.65 59.36
CA THR A 2 -9.93 48.03 58.08
C THR A 2 -10.53 46.85 57.31
N ASN A 3 -11.83 46.65 57.54
CA ASN A 3 -12.80 45.78 56.87
C ASN A 3 -12.78 45.81 55.34
N LYS A 4 -12.03 46.72 54.70
CA LYS A 4 -11.88 46.79 53.23
C LYS A 4 -11.08 45.61 52.65
N TYR A 5 -10.18 44.99 53.42
CA TYR A 5 -9.38 43.86 52.92
C TYR A 5 -10.08 42.50 53.04
N LYS A 6 -11.01 42.32 53.98
CA LYS A 6 -11.81 41.08 54.08
C LYS A 6 -12.77 40.93 52.89
N PHE A 7 -13.36 42.03 52.43
CA PHE A 7 -14.27 41.99 51.27
C PHE A 7 -13.52 41.71 49.96
N LEU A 8 -12.31 42.29 49.81
CA LEU A 8 -11.46 42.03 48.64
C LEU A 8 -10.93 40.59 48.62
N PHE A 9 -10.63 40.00 49.78
CA PHE A 9 -10.17 38.61 49.89
C PHE A 9 -11.29 37.60 49.61
N ILE A 10 -12.53 37.90 50.03
CA ILE A 10 -13.71 37.06 49.72
C ILE A 10 -14.07 37.14 48.23
N ILE A 11 -13.96 38.32 47.61
CA ILE A 11 -14.17 38.47 46.16
C ILE A 11 -13.06 37.76 45.36
N LEU A 12 -11.79 37.80 45.79
CA LEU A 12 -10.72 37.04 45.14
C LEU A 12 -10.88 35.53 45.31
N LEU A 13 -11.38 35.04 46.45
CA LEU A 13 -11.72 33.63 46.66
C LEU A 13 -12.94 33.19 45.83
N PHE A 14 -13.91 34.08 45.62
CA PHE A 14 -15.06 33.80 44.74
C PHE A 14 -14.67 33.82 43.25
N LEU A 15 -13.77 34.73 42.82
CA LEU A 15 -13.22 34.77 41.46
C LEU A 15 -12.24 33.61 41.19
N ALA A 16 -11.48 33.16 42.20
CA ALA A 16 -10.66 31.95 42.09
C ALA A 16 -11.53 30.68 42.05
N ALA A 17 -12.65 30.64 42.78
CA ALA A 17 -13.62 29.54 42.73
C ALA A 17 -14.45 29.51 41.43
N LEU A 18 -14.63 30.65 40.75
CA LEU A 18 -15.24 30.74 39.41
C LEU A 18 -14.27 30.40 38.27
N CYS A 19 -12.96 30.28 38.54
CA CYS A 19 -11.94 29.84 37.58
C CYS A 19 -11.52 28.38 37.73
N VAL A 20 -12.14 27.61 38.63
CA VAL A 20 -11.98 26.15 38.69
C VAL A 20 -13.28 25.50 38.23
N LEU A 21 -13.60 25.70 36.94
CA LEU A 21 -14.46 24.75 36.25
C LEU A 21 -13.75 23.39 36.27
N PRO A 22 -14.44 22.29 36.60
CA PRO A 22 -13.87 20.97 36.40
C PRO A 22 -13.73 20.76 34.89
N VAL A 23 -12.52 21.01 34.36
CA VAL A 23 -12.08 20.43 33.09
C VAL A 23 -11.78 18.97 33.36
N ASN A 24 -12.83 18.21 33.62
CA ASN A 24 -12.80 16.76 33.62
C ASN A 24 -14.03 16.28 32.86
N LEU A 25 -13.74 15.52 31.80
CA LEU A 25 -14.64 14.67 31.03
C LEU A 25 -15.53 15.34 29.96
N LEU A 26 -14.90 16.10 29.07
CA LEU A 26 -15.20 16.00 27.63
C LEU A 26 -13.95 15.55 26.86
N SER A 27 -13.31 14.48 27.34
CA SER A 27 -12.32 13.75 26.58
C SER A 27 -12.67 12.29 26.69
N GLN A 28 -13.48 11.82 25.73
CA GLN A 28 -13.42 10.47 25.15
C GLN A 28 -14.60 10.07 24.23
N ASN A 29 -15.58 10.94 23.90
CA ASN A 29 -16.71 10.51 23.04
C ASN A 29 -17.19 11.49 21.95
N VAL A 30 -16.37 12.44 21.51
CA VAL A 30 -16.72 13.38 20.41
C VAL A 30 -15.66 13.36 19.31
N LYS A 31 -15.36 12.19 18.71
CA LYS A 31 -14.36 12.16 17.62
C LYS A 31 -14.98 12.19 16.22
N TYR A 32 -16.20 11.68 16.05
CA TYR A 32 -16.89 11.61 14.75
C TYR A 32 -18.41 11.80 14.91
N THR A 33 -18.86 12.99 15.32
CA THR A 33 -20.30 13.29 15.54
C THR A 33 -20.97 13.98 14.34
N SER A 34 -22.25 13.61 14.16
CA SER A 34 -23.27 14.13 13.23
C SER A 34 -23.33 13.47 11.85
N GLY A 35 -24.55 13.34 11.33
CA GLY A 35 -24.87 12.86 9.98
C GLY A 35 -24.43 13.82 8.86
N TYR A 36 -23.29 14.50 9.05
CA TYR A 36 -22.71 15.46 8.15
C TYR A 36 -22.46 14.83 6.78
N PHE A 37 -21.81 13.67 6.74
CA PHE A 37 -21.63 12.89 5.52
C PHE A 37 -22.86 12.04 5.20
N ARG A 38 -23.22 11.92 3.93
CA ARG A 38 -24.06 10.85 3.38
C ARG A 38 -23.18 9.73 2.82
N PRO A 39 -23.70 8.51 2.60
CA PRO A 39 -23.04 7.51 1.77
C PRO A 39 -22.69 8.07 0.38
N PRO A 40 -21.55 7.67 -0.22
CA PRO A 40 -21.16 8.15 -1.55
C PRO A 40 -21.97 7.51 -2.70
N LEU A 41 -22.84 6.54 -2.40
CA LEU A 41 -23.76 5.86 -3.32
C LEU A 41 -25.19 5.85 -2.73
N ASP A 42 -26.22 5.66 -3.55
CA ASP A 42 -27.65 5.74 -3.16
C ASP A 42 -28.30 4.38 -2.81
N TYR A 43 -27.50 3.37 -2.45
CA TYR A 43 -28.00 2.03 -2.11
C TYR A 43 -27.20 1.42 -0.95
N GLN A 44 -27.70 0.29 -0.41
CA GLN A 44 -27.04 -0.49 0.64
C GLN A 44 -25.57 -0.77 0.28
N LEU A 45 -24.65 -0.33 1.14
CA LEU A 45 -23.22 -0.49 0.89
C LEU A 45 -22.80 -1.94 1.20
N TYR A 46 -22.06 -2.52 0.25
CA TYR A 46 -21.34 -3.78 0.46
C TYR A 46 -19.87 -3.54 0.12
N LEU A 47 -18.95 -3.96 0.99
CA LEU A 47 -17.53 -3.72 0.82
C LEU A 47 -16.81 -4.86 0.10
N SER A 48 -15.81 -4.52 -0.71
CA SER A 48 -14.80 -5.44 -1.25
C SER A 48 -13.43 -5.30 -0.55
N GLY A 49 -13.28 -4.30 0.31
CA GLY A 49 -12.07 -4.05 1.10
C GLY A 49 -12.32 -2.97 2.15
N THR A 50 -11.67 -3.11 3.31
CA THR A 50 -11.88 -2.21 4.47
C THR A 50 -10.66 -1.36 4.76
N PHE A 51 -10.85 -0.33 5.58
CA PHE A 51 -9.78 0.52 6.04
C PHE A 51 -8.79 -0.24 6.92
N GLY A 52 -7.49 -0.01 6.75
CA GLY A 52 -6.46 -0.70 7.54
C GLY A 52 -6.18 -2.13 7.12
N GLU A 53 -6.79 -2.61 6.04
CA GLU A 53 -6.49 -3.93 5.49
C GLU A 53 -5.04 -4.02 5.01
N LEU A 54 -4.37 -5.15 5.31
CA LEU A 54 -2.98 -5.40 4.93
C LEU A 54 -2.86 -5.68 3.43
N ARG A 55 -2.45 -4.69 2.64
CA ARG A 55 -2.05 -4.87 1.23
C ARG A 55 -0.56 -5.25 1.13
N SER A 56 -0.06 -5.50 -0.07
CA SER A 56 1.27 -6.09 -0.28
C SER A 56 2.43 -5.28 0.33
N ASN A 57 2.29 -3.96 0.41
CA ASN A 57 3.34 -3.05 0.90
C ASN A 57 2.79 -1.77 1.53
N HIS A 58 1.49 -1.71 1.83
CA HIS A 58 0.81 -0.58 2.46
C HIS A 58 -0.48 -1.07 3.15
N PHE A 59 -1.08 -0.22 3.96
CA PHE A 59 -2.46 -0.36 4.40
C PHE A 59 -3.43 0.22 3.39
N HIS A 60 -4.59 -0.42 3.24
CA HIS A 60 -5.70 0.15 2.50
C HIS A 60 -6.22 1.42 3.20
N ALA A 61 -6.17 2.56 2.51
CA ALA A 61 -6.42 3.90 3.07
C ALA A 61 -7.90 4.33 3.06
N GLY A 62 -8.80 3.45 2.61
CA GLY A 62 -10.22 3.74 2.46
C GLY A 62 -11.08 2.50 2.61
N ILE A 63 -12.27 2.58 2.05
CA ILE A 63 -13.17 1.44 1.84
C ILE A 63 -13.40 1.26 0.34
N ASP A 64 -13.44 0.02 -0.11
CA ASP A 64 -13.77 -0.33 -1.50
C ASP A 64 -15.24 -0.76 -1.50
N ILE A 65 -16.11 0.01 -2.15
CA ILE A 65 -17.57 -0.20 -2.16
C ILE A 65 -17.97 -0.86 -3.48
N LYS A 66 -18.63 -2.01 -3.41
CA LYS A 66 -19.08 -2.78 -4.57
C LYS A 66 -20.10 -2.00 -5.40
N THR A 67 -19.97 -2.09 -6.72
CA THR A 67 -20.87 -1.42 -7.70
C THR A 67 -21.70 -2.42 -8.48
N LYS A 68 -22.26 -3.42 -7.79
CA LYS A 68 -23.11 -4.47 -8.38
C LYS A 68 -22.46 -5.19 -9.58
N GLY A 69 -21.12 -5.26 -9.58
CA GLY A 69 -20.33 -5.90 -10.65
C GLY A 69 -20.23 -5.09 -11.95
N ARG A 70 -20.62 -3.81 -11.97
CA ARG A 70 -20.59 -2.96 -13.17
C ARG A 70 -19.99 -1.58 -12.90
N GLU A 71 -19.51 -0.93 -13.96
CA GLU A 71 -19.17 0.49 -13.95
C GLU A 71 -20.41 1.36 -14.17
N GLY A 72 -20.30 2.65 -13.90
CA GLY A 72 -21.34 3.62 -14.24
C GLY A 72 -22.40 3.83 -13.16
N GLU A 73 -22.15 3.45 -11.91
CA GLU A 73 -23.06 3.83 -10.81
C GLU A 73 -22.82 5.31 -10.44
N PRO A 74 -23.87 6.14 -10.26
CA PRO A 74 -23.72 7.53 -9.85
C PRO A 74 -23.01 7.65 -8.50
N VAL A 75 -22.02 8.54 -8.43
CA VAL A 75 -21.24 8.83 -7.23
C VAL A 75 -21.56 10.23 -6.74
N TYR A 76 -21.89 10.34 -5.47
CA TYR A 76 -22.43 11.54 -4.87
C TYR A 76 -21.44 12.22 -3.94
N ALA A 77 -21.42 13.56 -3.95
CA ALA A 77 -20.70 14.33 -2.95
C ALA A 77 -21.27 14.04 -1.56
N VAL A 78 -20.41 13.56 -0.65
CA VAL A 78 -20.84 13.14 0.69
C VAL A 78 -21.29 14.31 1.58
N ALA A 79 -20.86 15.53 1.28
CA ALA A 79 -21.27 16.77 1.93
C ALA A 79 -20.99 17.98 1.02
N ASP A 80 -21.50 19.15 1.42
CA ASP A 80 -21.14 20.43 0.79
C ASP A 80 -19.63 20.65 0.81
N GLY A 81 -19.10 21.25 -0.26
CA GLY A 81 -17.68 21.51 -0.39
C GLY A 81 -17.29 22.08 -1.75
N TYR A 82 -16.03 21.89 -2.11
CA TYR A 82 -15.50 22.22 -3.43
C TYR A 82 -14.49 21.18 -3.89
N VAL A 83 -14.37 20.99 -5.20
CA VAL A 83 -13.35 20.11 -5.78
C VAL A 83 -11.97 20.77 -5.62
N SER A 84 -11.13 20.19 -4.76
CA SER A 84 -9.81 20.75 -4.43
C SER A 84 -8.68 20.10 -5.20
N ARG A 85 -8.88 18.89 -5.72
CA ARG A 85 -7.90 18.16 -6.54
C ARG A 85 -8.59 17.19 -7.48
N ILE A 86 -8.07 17.09 -8.69
CA ILE A 86 -8.46 16.09 -9.68
C ILE A 86 -7.18 15.41 -10.16
N ARG A 87 -7.19 14.08 -10.21
CA ARG A 87 -6.06 13.30 -10.74
C ARG A 87 -6.57 12.29 -11.75
N VAL A 88 -5.89 12.20 -12.89
CA VAL A 88 -6.08 11.16 -13.90
C VAL A 88 -4.73 10.49 -14.10
N SER A 89 -4.66 9.18 -13.94
CA SER A 89 -3.43 8.39 -14.18
C SER A 89 -3.76 6.96 -14.59
N ASN A 90 -2.78 6.26 -15.19
CA ASN A 90 -2.94 4.87 -15.64
C ASN A 90 -2.93 3.86 -14.49
N GLY A 91 -2.37 4.24 -13.34
CA GLY A 91 -2.27 3.41 -12.13
C GLY A 91 -2.82 4.13 -10.90
N GLY A 92 -2.62 3.54 -9.72
CA GLY A 92 -3.11 4.07 -8.45
C GLY A 92 -4.64 4.18 -8.48
N TYR A 93 -5.18 5.33 -8.05
CA TYR A 93 -6.63 5.57 -8.08
C TYR A 93 -7.25 5.75 -9.47
N GLY A 94 -6.46 5.74 -10.56
CA GLY A 94 -7.03 5.99 -11.88
C GLY A 94 -7.53 7.42 -12.03
N LYS A 95 -8.81 7.59 -12.36
CA LYS A 95 -9.51 8.88 -12.28
C LYS A 95 -10.00 9.07 -10.84
N ALA A 96 -9.54 10.14 -10.19
CA ALA A 96 -9.83 10.44 -8.80
C ALA A 96 -10.27 11.89 -8.60
N LEU A 97 -11.28 12.07 -7.75
CA LEU A 97 -11.82 13.36 -7.36
C LEU A 97 -11.63 13.58 -5.86
N TYR A 98 -11.22 14.78 -5.46
CA TYR A 98 -11.04 15.17 -4.07
C TYR A 98 -11.94 16.37 -3.79
N ILE A 99 -12.77 16.27 -2.76
CA ILE A 99 -13.68 17.33 -2.35
C ILE A 99 -13.31 17.76 -0.94
N THR A 100 -12.90 19.03 -0.78
CA THR A 100 -12.62 19.62 0.52
C THR A 100 -13.91 20.18 1.12
N HIS A 101 -14.13 19.86 2.39
CA HIS A 101 -15.34 20.22 3.12
C HIS A 101 -15.05 21.27 4.21
N PRO A 102 -16.00 22.18 4.51
CA PRO A 102 -15.83 23.20 5.55
C PRO A 102 -15.52 22.67 6.97
N ASN A 103 -15.78 21.38 7.24
CA ASN A 103 -15.53 20.76 8.55
C ASN A 103 -14.08 20.25 8.73
N GLY A 104 -13.15 20.58 7.83
CA GLY A 104 -11.73 20.21 7.95
C GLY A 104 -11.40 18.80 7.46
N TYR A 105 -12.28 18.21 6.64
CA TYR A 105 -12.07 16.91 6.00
C TYR A 105 -12.07 17.02 4.47
N VAL A 106 -11.44 16.04 3.83
CA VAL A 106 -11.45 15.83 2.38
C VAL A 106 -12.05 14.46 2.10
N SER A 107 -13.06 14.37 1.24
CA SER A 107 -13.51 13.10 0.69
C SER A 107 -12.81 12.80 -0.63
N VAL A 108 -12.43 11.54 -0.84
CA VAL A 108 -11.72 11.09 -2.04
C VAL A 108 -12.50 9.96 -2.70
N TYR A 109 -12.67 10.06 -4.02
CA TYR A 109 -13.41 9.11 -4.84
C TYR A 109 -12.47 8.62 -5.93
N GLY A 110 -12.07 7.35 -5.86
CA GLY A 110 -11.11 6.72 -6.77
C GLY A 110 -11.77 5.71 -7.72
N HIS A 111 -10.98 5.28 -8.70
CA HIS A 111 -11.33 4.32 -9.76
C HIS A 111 -12.52 4.75 -10.62
N LEU A 112 -12.80 6.05 -10.71
CA LEU A 112 -13.96 6.58 -11.41
C LEU A 112 -13.89 6.27 -12.91
N GLN A 113 -15.04 6.09 -13.55
CA GLN A 113 -15.13 5.95 -15.00
C GLN A 113 -14.99 7.32 -15.68
N ARG A 114 -15.73 8.30 -15.14
CA ARG A 114 -15.79 9.69 -15.63
C ARG A 114 -16.28 10.63 -14.54
N PHE A 115 -15.99 11.92 -14.70
CA PHE A 115 -16.53 12.99 -13.85
C PHE A 115 -17.87 13.51 -14.41
N ASN A 116 -18.56 14.37 -13.66
CA ASN A 116 -19.67 15.18 -14.19
C ASN A 116 -19.20 16.10 -15.32
N ASP A 117 -20.14 16.54 -16.16
CA ASP A 117 -19.82 17.18 -17.44
C ASP A 117 -18.94 18.44 -17.30
N PRO A 118 -19.16 19.35 -16.31
CA PRO A 118 -18.28 20.50 -16.11
C PRO A 118 -16.84 20.09 -15.79
N ILE A 119 -16.65 19.16 -14.86
CA ILE A 119 -15.32 18.69 -14.45
C ILE A 119 -14.66 17.91 -15.59
N GLN A 120 -15.42 17.07 -16.29
CA GLN A 120 -14.92 16.24 -17.38
C GLN A 120 -14.40 17.09 -18.55
N ARG A 121 -15.12 18.17 -18.89
CA ARG A 121 -14.68 19.13 -19.91
C ARG A 121 -13.40 19.84 -19.48
N PHE A 122 -13.37 20.37 -18.26
CA PHE A 122 -12.19 21.05 -17.70
C PHE A 122 -10.94 20.16 -17.72
N VAL A 123 -11.06 18.90 -17.28
CA VAL A 123 -9.95 17.94 -17.29
C VAL A 123 -9.49 17.66 -18.71
N LYS A 124 -10.43 17.42 -19.64
CA LYS A 124 -10.10 17.15 -21.04
C LYS A 124 -9.34 18.33 -21.67
N ASP A 125 -9.83 19.56 -21.50
CA ASP A 125 -9.17 20.76 -22.02
C ASP A 125 -7.75 20.91 -21.44
N PHE A 126 -7.58 20.60 -20.14
CA PHE A 126 -6.27 20.61 -19.50
C PHE A 126 -5.33 19.51 -20.06
N GLN A 127 -5.84 18.30 -20.33
CA GLN A 127 -5.07 17.22 -20.94
C GLN A 127 -4.58 17.59 -22.34
N TYR A 128 -5.43 18.18 -23.18
CA TYR A 128 -5.03 18.67 -24.50
C TYR A 128 -4.00 19.80 -24.41
N LYS A 129 -4.19 20.75 -23.49
CA LYS A 129 -3.22 21.82 -23.25
C LYS A 129 -1.84 21.29 -22.81
N LYS A 130 -1.80 20.14 -22.14
CA LYS A 130 -0.56 19.50 -21.66
C LYS A 130 -0.03 18.42 -22.59
N GLU A 131 -0.75 18.06 -23.65
CA GLU A 131 -0.52 16.87 -24.47
C GLU A 131 -0.24 15.61 -23.62
N SER A 132 -1.04 15.42 -22.55
CA SER A 132 -0.82 14.32 -21.60
C SER A 132 -2.13 13.72 -21.13
N PHE A 133 -2.21 12.39 -21.13
CA PHE A 133 -3.29 11.65 -20.47
C PHE A 133 -3.18 11.77 -18.95
N THR A 134 -1.97 11.63 -18.38
CA THR A 134 -1.79 11.75 -16.93
C THR A 134 -1.71 13.21 -16.54
N VAL A 135 -2.66 13.65 -15.73
CA VAL A 135 -2.74 15.04 -15.25
C VAL A 135 -3.13 15.08 -13.77
N GLU A 136 -2.64 16.11 -13.10
CA GLU A 136 -3.03 16.45 -11.74
C GLU A 136 -3.30 17.95 -11.69
N VAL A 137 -4.49 18.33 -11.22
CA VAL A 137 -4.97 19.71 -11.24
C VAL A 137 -5.60 20.05 -9.90
N PHE A 138 -5.39 21.30 -9.47
CA PHE A 138 -5.93 21.86 -8.24
C PHE A 138 -6.83 23.06 -8.59
N PRO A 139 -8.14 22.83 -8.85
CA PRO A 139 -9.07 23.91 -9.15
C PRO A 139 -9.13 24.95 -8.04
N LYS A 140 -9.49 26.19 -8.39
CA LYS A 140 -9.77 27.23 -7.40
C LYS A 140 -11.01 26.86 -6.59
N LYS A 141 -11.10 27.36 -5.36
CA LYS A 141 -12.17 27.04 -4.40
C LYS A 141 -13.58 27.35 -4.91
N ASP A 142 -13.70 28.34 -5.78
CA ASP A 142 -14.94 28.81 -6.39
C ASP A 142 -15.24 28.21 -7.77
N GLU A 143 -14.30 27.46 -8.36
CA GLU A 143 -14.44 26.86 -9.70
C GLU A 143 -15.51 25.77 -9.73
N PHE A 144 -15.45 24.82 -8.79
CA PHE A 144 -16.35 23.67 -8.71
C PHE A 144 -16.86 23.49 -7.28
N LYS A 145 -17.88 24.26 -6.92
CA LYS A 145 -18.64 24.06 -5.67
C LYS A 145 -19.62 22.91 -5.86
N VAL A 146 -19.76 22.08 -4.84
CA VAL A 146 -20.65 20.92 -4.85
C VAL A 146 -21.56 20.93 -3.64
N LYS A 147 -22.77 20.41 -3.82
CA LYS A 147 -23.74 20.22 -2.74
C LYS A 147 -23.82 18.77 -2.29
N LYS A 148 -24.13 18.56 -1.01
CA LYS A 148 -24.38 17.22 -0.46
C LYS A 148 -25.45 16.52 -1.31
N GLY A 149 -25.12 15.34 -1.84
CA GLY A 149 -26.02 14.57 -2.69
C GLY A 149 -26.04 14.98 -4.16
N GLU A 150 -25.17 15.89 -4.59
CA GLU A 150 -24.93 16.15 -6.02
C GLU A 150 -24.13 15.01 -6.64
N VAL A 151 -24.50 14.58 -7.86
CA VAL A 151 -23.72 13.63 -8.64
C VAL A 151 -22.48 14.32 -9.18
N VAL A 152 -21.31 13.84 -8.75
CA VAL A 152 -20.01 14.42 -9.11
C VAL A 152 -19.22 13.54 -10.07
N ALA A 153 -19.55 12.25 -10.14
CA ALA A 153 -18.86 11.27 -10.98
C ALA A 153 -19.69 10.00 -11.17
N TRP A 154 -19.12 9.04 -11.92
CA TRP A 154 -19.62 7.68 -12.04
C TRP A 154 -18.52 6.69 -11.67
N SER A 155 -18.90 5.64 -10.93
CA SER A 155 -17.97 4.58 -10.53
C SER A 155 -17.40 3.86 -11.75
N GLY A 156 -16.21 3.28 -11.60
CA GLY A 156 -15.51 2.69 -12.72
C GLY A 156 -14.58 1.57 -12.32
N ASN A 157 -13.58 1.36 -13.17
CA ASN A 157 -12.50 0.39 -12.97
C ASN A 157 -11.14 0.96 -13.39
N THR A 158 -10.98 2.28 -13.41
CA THR A 158 -9.74 2.92 -13.89
C THR A 158 -8.60 2.78 -12.87
N GLY A 159 -7.35 2.82 -13.33
CA GLY A 159 -6.17 2.68 -12.48
C GLY A 159 -5.97 1.25 -11.96
N SER A 160 -5.34 1.12 -10.80
CA SER A 160 -4.96 -0.15 -10.17
C SER A 160 -6.13 -0.82 -9.45
N SER A 161 -7.13 -1.24 -10.23
CA SER A 161 -8.36 -1.92 -9.76
C SER A 161 -8.57 -3.25 -10.49
N SER A 162 -8.93 -4.33 -9.79
CA SER A 162 -9.17 -5.65 -10.40
C SER A 162 -10.59 -5.82 -10.95
N ALA A 163 -11.57 -5.12 -10.38
CA ALA A 163 -12.99 -5.21 -10.73
C ALA A 163 -13.71 -3.89 -10.46
N PRO A 164 -14.86 -3.61 -11.10
CA PRO A 164 -15.62 -2.39 -10.86
C PRO A 164 -16.01 -2.21 -9.38
N HIS A 165 -15.61 -1.06 -8.81
CA HIS A 165 -15.94 -0.63 -7.45
C HIS A 165 -15.72 0.88 -7.31
N LEU A 166 -16.18 1.47 -6.20
CA LEU A 166 -15.79 2.81 -5.78
C LEU A 166 -14.80 2.70 -4.62
N HIS A 167 -13.57 3.18 -4.83
CA HIS A 167 -12.67 3.41 -3.70
C HIS A 167 -13.01 4.75 -3.05
N PHE A 168 -13.29 4.75 -1.75
CA PHE A 168 -13.73 5.92 -1.01
C PHE A 168 -12.90 6.15 0.25
N GLU A 169 -12.44 7.38 0.44
CA GLU A 169 -11.69 7.78 1.63
C GLU A 169 -12.27 9.04 2.25
N ILE A 170 -12.01 9.19 3.55
CA ILE A 170 -12.09 10.46 4.26
C ILE A 170 -10.70 10.76 4.81
N ARG A 171 -10.23 11.99 4.63
CA ARG A 171 -8.92 12.46 5.11
C ARG A 171 -9.08 13.70 5.95
N LYS A 172 -8.21 13.88 6.94
CA LYS A 172 -8.04 15.18 7.61
C LYS A 172 -7.41 16.17 6.63
N GLU A 173 -8.00 17.35 6.44
CA GLU A 173 -7.52 18.33 5.46
C GLU A 173 -6.07 18.76 5.75
N ALA A 174 -5.75 19.06 7.01
CA ALA A 174 -4.45 19.61 7.41
C ALA A 174 -3.27 18.64 7.17
N SER A 175 -3.45 17.35 7.44
CA SER A 175 -2.38 16.34 7.32
C SER A 175 -2.51 15.44 6.10
N GLN A 176 -3.66 15.46 5.44
CA GLN A 176 -4.07 14.46 4.43
C GLN A 176 -4.04 13.01 4.95
N HIS A 177 -4.01 12.82 6.28
CA HIS A 177 -4.08 11.49 6.87
C HIS A 177 -5.48 10.91 6.66
N PRO A 178 -5.59 9.74 6.00
CA PRO A 178 -6.85 9.05 5.88
C PRO A 178 -7.32 8.54 7.25
N VAL A 179 -8.61 8.67 7.49
CA VAL A 179 -9.32 8.21 8.69
C VAL A 179 -10.33 7.15 8.26
N ASN A 180 -10.60 6.19 9.15
CA ASN A 180 -11.52 5.10 8.85
C ASN A 180 -12.92 5.63 8.53
N PRO A 181 -13.43 5.49 7.28
CA PRO A 181 -14.74 6.02 6.91
C PRO A 181 -15.90 5.43 7.71
N LEU A 182 -15.75 4.21 8.24
CA LEU A 182 -16.78 3.52 9.03
C LEU A 182 -16.94 4.10 10.44
N LEU A 183 -16.05 5.00 10.87
CA LEU A 183 -16.22 5.75 12.12
C LEU A 183 -17.28 6.87 12.00
N PHE A 184 -17.73 7.20 10.78
CA PHE A 184 -18.77 8.21 10.55
C PHE A 184 -20.14 7.55 10.47
N LYS A 185 -21.04 7.87 11.42
CA LYS A 185 -22.35 7.22 11.64
C LYS A 185 -23.18 6.91 10.39
N ASN A 186 -23.20 7.80 9.40
CA ASN A 186 -24.01 7.66 8.20
C ASN A 186 -23.34 6.87 7.07
N ILE A 187 -22.04 6.57 7.18
CA ILE A 187 -21.31 5.70 6.28
C ILE A 187 -21.28 4.33 6.96
N TYR A 188 -22.42 3.66 6.88
CA TYR A 188 -22.68 2.43 7.62
C TYR A 188 -22.74 1.22 6.69
N VAL A 189 -22.25 0.11 7.18
CA VAL A 189 -22.32 -1.23 6.57
C VAL A 189 -22.79 -2.18 7.68
N ALA A 190 -23.76 -3.05 7.38
CA ALA A 190 -24.22 -4.04 8.34
C ALA A 190 -23.09 -5.02 8.68
N ASP A 191 -22.84 -5.21 9.98
CA ASP A 191 -21.87 -6.17 10.46
C ASP A 191 -22.19 -6.66 11.88
N SER A 192 -22.57 -7.92 11.97
CA SER A 192 -22.90 -8.62 13.21
C SER A 192 -21.85 -9.67 13.61
N TYR A 193 -20.79 -9.85 12.82
CA TYR A 193 -19.84 -10.93 13.04
C TYR A 193 -18.59 -10.45 13.78
N ALA A 194 -18.18 -11.21 14.78
CA ALA A 194 -16.87 -11.02 15.37
C ALA A 194 -15.73 -11.44 14.42
N PRO A 195 -14.56 -10.79 14.51
CA PRO A 195 -13.36 -11.22 13.81
C PRO A 195 -13.01 -12.70 14.06
N ARG A 196 -12.21 -13.28 13.17
CA ARG A 196 -11.71 -14.64 13.30
C ARG A 196 -10.20 -14.65 13.41
N ILE A 197 -9.69 -15.21 14.50
CA ILE A 197 -8.28 -15.53 14.67
C ILE A 197 -8.10 -16.93 14.08
N GLN A 198 -7.22 -17.07 13.09
CA GLN A 198 -6.99 -18.33 12.39
C GLN A 198 -5.77 -19.07 12.91
N GLU A 199 -4.71 -18.34 13.23
CA GLU A 199 -3.43 -18.91 13.64
C GLU A 199 -2.80 -18.05 14.73
N LEU A 200 -2.21 -18.71 15.72
CA LEU A 200 -1.23 -18.15 16.64
C LEU A 200 0.16 -18.57 16.17
N VAL A 201 1.12 -17.64 16.24
CA VAL A 201 2.52 -17.89 15.93
C VAL A 201 3.37 -17.47 17.12
N ILE A 202 4.36 -18.27 17.48
CA ILE A 202 5.29 -18.00 18.58
C ILE A 202 6.71 -18.05 18.01
N TYR A 203 7.48 -17.00 18.28
CA TYR A 203 8.82 -16.79 17.73
C TYR A 203 9.87 -16.79 18.83
N PRO A 204 10.94 -17.60 18.71
CA PRO A 204 12.14 -17.40 19.51
C PRO A 204 12.93 -16.22 18.92
N VAL A 205 13.27 -15.24 19.75
CA VAL A 205 13.88 -13.97 19.27
C VAL A 205 15.39 -14.08 19.08
N ASP A 206 16.05 -14.91 19.87
CA ASP A 206 17.50 -15.12 19.81
C ASP A 206 17.89 -16.61 19.87
N SER A 207 19.18 -16.92 19.70
CA SER A 207 19.69 -18.30 19.67
C SER A 207 19.55 -19.06 20.99
N LYS A 208 19.26 -18.37 22.10
CA LYS A 208 19.06 -18.96 23.44
C LYS A 208 17.59 -19.20 23.77
N SER A 209 16.69 -18.59 23.02
CA SER A 209 15.25 -18.70 23.22
C SER A 209 14.72 -20.05 22.74
N ARG A 210 13.74 -20.63 23.45
CA ARG A 210 13.17 -21.94 23.11
C ARG A 210 11.66 -21.93 23.22
N ILE A 211 11.01 -22.69 22.34
CA ILE A 211 9.58 -23.03 22.37
C ILE A 211 9.51 -24.54 22.28
N ASN A 212 8.85 -25.19 23.24
CA ASN A 212 8.80 -26.65 23.34
C ASN A 212 10.20 -27.30 23.24
N GLY A 213 11.20 -26.67 23.86
CA GLY A 213 12.60 -27.12 23.87
C GLY A 213 13.40 -26.81 22.60
N LYS A 214 12.82 -26.20 21.56
CA LYS A 214 13.51 -25.92 20.28
C LYS A 214 13.63 -24.44 19.96
N ASN A 215 14.68 -24.06 19.24
CA ASN A 215 14.87 -22.69 18.72
C ASN A 215 14.29 -22.57 17.30
N ASP A 216 12.99 -22.81 17.16
CA ASP A 216 12.27 -22.67 15.89
C ASP A 216 10.89 -22.03 16.13
N THR A 217 10.38 -21.30 15.13
CA THR A 217 9.03 -20.72 15.14
C THR A 217 7.97 -21.82 15.14
N VAL A 218 6.93 -21.68 15.96
CA VAL A 218 5.83 -22.65 16.06
C VAL A 218 4.50 -21.99 15.69
N PHE A 219 3.69 -22.69 14.92
CA PHE A 219 2.36 -22.27 14.46
C PHE A 219 1.29 -23.15 15.10
N TYR A 220 0.21 -22.53 15.57
CA TYR A 220 -0.95 -23.23 16.13
C TYR A 220 -2.22 -22.79 15.43
N THR A 221 -3.03 -23.76 14.99
CA THR A 221 -4.37 -23.50 14.46
C THR A 221 -5.31 -23.05 15.58
N VAL A 222 -6.12 -22.04 15.30
CA VAL A 222 -7.15 -21.55 16.21
C VAL A 222 -8.53 -22.05 15.74
N ARG A 223 -9.33 -22.53 16.69
CA ARG A 223 -10.71 -23.00 16.51
C ARG A 223 -11.66 -22.20 17.40
N GLY A 224 -12.96 -22.40 17.20
CA GLY A 224 -14.03 -21.66 17.90
C GLY A 224 -14.46 -20.38 17.16
N LYS A 225 -15.26 -19.55 17.82
CA LYS A 225 -15.82 -18.29 17.29
C LYS A 225 -16.01 -17.25 18.40
N GLY A 226 -16.02 -15.97 18.03
CA GLY A 226 -16.24 -14.86 18.97
C GLY A 226 -15.26 -14.91 20.14
N VAL A 227 -15.77 -14.69 21.36
CA VAL A 227 -14.96 -14.68 22.59
C VAL A 227 -14.50 -16.07 23.07
N LYS A 228 -14.93 -17.16 22.42
CA LYS A 228 -14.60 -18.55 22.80
C LYS A 228 -13.68 -19.22 21.78
N GLN A 229 -12.58 -18.55 21.39
CA GLN A 229 -11.57 -19.14 20.50
C GLN A 229 -10.43 -19.77 21.30
N TYR A 230 -9.93 -20.92 20.81
CA TYR A 230 -8.94 -21.74 21.50
C TYR A 230 -7.97 -22.39 20.50
N LEU A 231 -6.79 -22.78 20.99
CA LEU A 231 -5.80 -23.52 20.20
C LEU A 231 -6.26 -24.96 20.00
N GLU A 232 -6.24 -25.44 18.76
CA GLU A 232 -6.58 -26.82 18.41
C GLU A 232 -5.72 -27.82 19.20
N GLY A 233 -6.37 -28.81 19.82
CA GLY A 233 -5.70 -29.82 20.65
C GLY A 233 -5.27 -29.36 22.05
N HIS A 234 -5.55 -28.10 22.43
CA HIS A 234 -5.21 -27.53 23.75
C HIS A 234 -3.75 -27.81 24.19
N PRO A 235 -2.76 -27.46 23.36
CA PRO A 235 -1.37 -27.84 23.60
C PRO A 235 -0.83 -27.20 24.89
N ARG A 236 0.02 -27.96 25.60
CA ARG A 236 0.90 -27.39 26.61
C ARG A 236 2.11 -26.77 25.90
N ILE A 237 2.28 -25.46 26.04
CA ILE A 237 3.35 -24.69 25.36
C ILE A 237 4.40 -24.29 26.38
N THR A 238 5.62 -24.82 26.27
CA THR A 238 6.74 -24.38 27.12
C THR A 238 7.59 -23.34 26.41
N VAL A 239 8.08 -22.36 27.16
CA VAL A 239 8.91 -21.27 26.63
C VAL A 239 10.08 -20.95 27.56
N SER A 240 11.20 -20.51 26.99
CA SER A 240 12.31 -19.93 27.75
C SER A 240 13.05 -18.88 26.91
N GLY A 241 13.63 -17.87 27.57
CA GLY A 241 14.33 -16.76 26.92
C GLY A 241 13.40 -15.70 26.35
N ASN A 242 13.84 -15.02 25.29
CA ASN A 242 13.12 -13.92 24.66
C ASN A 242 12.15 -14.44 23.57
N ILE A 243 10.86 -14.23 23.79
CA ILE A 243 9.79 -14.72 22.93
C ILE A 243 8.96 -13.55 22.41
N SER A 244 8.56 -13.61 21.15
CA SER A 244 7.52 -12.74 20.61
C SER A 244 6.38 -13.56 20.04
N LEU A 245 5.23 -12.93 19.87
CA LEU A 245 4.00 -13.58 19.42
C LEU A 245 3.54 -12.98 18.10
N GLY A 246 2.67 -13.68 17.39
CA GLY A 246 1.97 -13.16 16.23
C GLY A 246 0.64 -13.84 16.02
N ILE A 247 -0.24 -13.21 15.27
CA ILE A 247 -1.53 -13.79 14.88
C ILE A 247 -1.83 -13.55 13.41
N ARG A 248 -2.56 -14.50 12.80
CA ARG A 248 -3.32 -14.25 11.59
C ARG A 248 -4.78 -14.12 11.96
N ALA A 249 -5.38 -12.98 11.63
CA ALA A 249 -6.79 -12.73 11.86
C ALA A 249 -7.38 -11.92 10.69
N TYR A 250 -8.69 -12.05 10.51
CA TYR A 250 -9.46 -11.29 9.54
C TYR A 250 -10.85 -11.02 10.10
N ASP A 251 -11.52 -10.06 9.48
CA ASP A 251 -12.86 -9.63 9.87
C ASP A 251 -13.89 -10.05 8.80
N PRO A 252 -14.82 -10.97 9.09
CA PRO A 252 -15.96 -11.24 8.22
C PRO A 252 -16.99 -10.11 8.32
N MET A 253 -17.86 -9.97 7.32
CA MET A 253 -18.99 -9.03 7.35
C MET A 253 -20.29 -9.73 6.94
N ASP A 254 -21.43 -9.15 7.30
CA ASP A 254 -22.74 -9.68 6.88
C ASP A 254 -22.85 -9.71 5.34
N ASP A 255 -23.46 -10.79 4.82
CA ASP A 255 -23.75 -11.01 3.39
C ASP A 255 -22.54 -10.96 2.42
N ILE A 256 -21.31 -10.87 2.93
CA ILE A 256 -20.09 -10.73 2.13
C ILE A 256 -19.02 -11.72 2.60
N PRO A 257 -18.59 -12.67 1.76
CA PRO A 257 -17.61 -13.68 2.16
C PRO A 257 -16.13 -13.20 2.09
N ASN A 258 -15.86 -11.91 2.27
CA ASN A 258 -14.49 -11.38 2.18
C ASN A 258 -13.70 -11.61 3.48
N HIS A 259 -12.37 -11.56 3.37
CA HIS A 259 -11.47 -11.46 4.52
C HIS A 259 -11.04 -10.00 4.70
N ASN A 260 -11.78 -9.24 5.50
CA ASN A 260 -11.48 -7.83 5.72
C ASN A 260 -10.39 -7.62 6.78
N GLY A 261 -9.80 -6.42 6.80
CA GLY A 261 -8.83 -6.03 7.81
C GLY A 261 -9.45 -5.89 9.20
N ILE A 262 -8.73 -6.28 10.24
CA ILE A 262 -9.14 -6.07 11.64
C ILE A 262 -9.01 -4.60 12.03
N TYR A 263 -9.89 -4.11 12.90
CA TYR A 263 -9.85 -2.72 13.36
C TYR A 263 -8.93 -2.53 14.58
N ASN A 264 -9.02 -3.42 15.57
CA ASN A 264 -8.25 -3.34 16.80
C ASN A 264 -7.63 -4.70 17.16
N LEU A 265 -6.42 -4.67 17.69
CA LEU A 265 -5.78 -5.83 18.34
C LEU A 265 -5.21 -5.37 19.68
N LYS A 266 -5.50 -6.10 20.75
CA LYS A 266 -4.87 -5.94 22.07
C LYS A 266 -4.37 -7.28 22.58
N VAL A 267 -3.22 -7.27 23.23
CA VAL A 267 -2.61 -8.46 23.85
C VAL A 267 -2.32 -8.19 25.32
N TRP A 268 -2.73 -9.12 26.17
CA TRP A 268 -2.39 -9.13 27.58
C TRP A 268 -1.47 -10.32 27.88
N LEU A 269 -0.47 -10.06 28.71
CA LEU A 269 0.33 -11.05 29.39
C LEU A 269 0.03 -10.91 30.88
N ASP A 270 -0.51 -11.96 31.46
CA ASP A 270 -1.12 -11.99 32.79
C ASP A 270 -2.18 -10.89 32.94
N THR A 271 -1.95 -9.90 33.78
CA THR A 271 -2.88 -8.79 34.03
C THR A 271 -2.57 -7.53 33.21
N SER A 272 -1.42 -7.48 32.54
CA SER A 272 -0.91 -6.27 31.90
C SER A 272 -1.15 -6.29 30.40
N GLN A 273 -1.73 -5.22 29.85
CA GLN A 273 -1.74 -5.04 28.39
C GLN A 273 -0.31 -4.75 27.93
N VAL A 274 0.20 -5.57 27.01
CA VAL A 274 1.60 -5.51 26.57
C VAL A 274 1.78 -5.11 25.11
N PHE A 275 0.68 -5.12 24.33
CA PHE A 275 0.69 -4.72 22.94
C PHE A 275 -0.70 -4.27 22.48
N GLY A 276 -0.74 -3.36 21.51
CA GLY A 276 -1.97 -2.89 20.89
C GLY A 276 -1.78 -2.27 19.51
N LEU A 277 -2.81 -2.38 18.67
CA LEU A 277 -2.95 -1.75 17.35
C LEU A 277 -4.36 -1.20 17.18
N GLU A 278 -4.51 -0.06 16.51
CA GLU A 278 -5.80 0.60 16.28
C GLU A 278 -5.84 1.31 14.91
N MET A 279 -6.85 0.98 14.10
CA MET A 279 -7.02 1.47 12.72
C MET A 279 -7.99 2.65 12.60
N ASP A 280 -7.79 3.68 13.43
CA ASP A 280 -8.55 4.94 13.36
C ASP A 280 -8.10 5.83 12.19
N GLU A 281 -6.78 5.90 12.00
CA GLU A 281 -6.10 6.86 11.13
C GLU A 281 -4.82 6.21 10.59
N LEU A 282 -4.49 6.49 9.34
CA LEU A 282 -3.26 6.04 8.66
C LEU A 282 -2.51 7.24 8.07
N SER A 283 -1.23 7.05 7.75
CA SER A 283 -0.39 8.07 7.11
C SER A 283 0.30 7.44 5.92
N PHE A 284 0.16 8.09 4.77
CA PHE A 284 0.82 7.67 3.54
C PHE A 284 2.35 7.64 3.69
N SER A 285 2.90 8.47 4.58
CA SER A 285 4.35 8.52 4.83
C SER A 285 4.88 7.30 5.59
N THR A 286 4.04 6.63 6.39
CA THR A 286 4.46 5.49 7.22
C THR A 286 3.85 4.16 6.77
N THR A 287 2.91 4.15 5.82
CA THR A 287 2.16 2.95 5.44
C THR A 287 3.03 1.75 5.03
N ARG A 288 4.20 2.01 4.42
CA ARG A 288 5.15 0.94 4.01
C ARG A 288 5.77 0.16 5.17
N TYR A 289 5.78 0.73 6.38
CA TYR A 289 6.20 0.03 7.60
C TYR A 289 5.30 -1.17 7.94
N VAL A 290 4.18 -1.37 7.24
CA VAL A 290 3.43 -2.63 7.28
C VAL A 290 4.32 -3.85 6.99
N ASN A 291 5.37 -3.70 6.16
CA ASN A 291 6.29 -4.79 5.85
C ASN A 291 7.11 -5.24 7.07
N SER A 292 7.26 -4.42 8.10
CA SER A 292 7.85 -4.86 9.37
C SER A 292 6.81 -5.08 10.47
N LEU A 293 5.55 -4.68 10.27
CA LEU A 293 4.45 -5.15 11.12
C LEU A 293 4.21 -6.65 10.95
N ILE A 294 4.24 -7.11 9.68
CA ILE A 294 3.99 -8.51 9.37
C ILE A 294 5.27 -9.36 9.44
N ASP A 295 5.10 -10.67 9.56
CA ASP A 295 6.16 -11.62 9.20
C ASP A 295 6.35 -11.63 7.67
N TYR A 296 7.18 -10.72 7.19
CA TYR A 296 7.43 -10.55 5.75
C TYR A 296 8.11 -11.77 5.12
N GLY A 297 9.00 -12.44 5.85
CA GLY A 297 9.66 -13.65 5.39
C GLY A 297 8.67 -14.77 5.16
N TYR A 298 7.76 -15.00 6.12
CA TYR A 298 6.65 -15.95 5.98
C TYR A 298 5.70 -15.55 4.86
N TYR A 299 5.33 -14.27 4.75
CA TYR A 299 4.49 -13.77 3.65
C TYR A 299 5.11 -14.04 2.27
N LYS A 300 6.41 -13.85 2.10
CA LYS A 300 7.11 -14.11 0.83
C LYS A 300 7.27 -15.58 0.47
N LYS A 301 7.12 -16.49 1.44
CA LYS A 301 7.16 -17.94 1.25
C LYS A 301 5.78 -18.54 1.04
N GLU A 302 4.83 -18.18 1.89
CA GLU A 302 3.52 -18.84 2.00
C GLU A 302 2.33 -17.98 1.54
N GLY A 303 2.56 -16.71 1.17
CA GLY A 303 1.50 -15.77 0.79
C GLY A 303 0.59 -15.32 1.94
N ARG A 304 0.89 -15.72 3.18
CA ARG A 304 0.09 -15.47 4.38
C ARG A 304 0.69 -14.37 5.24
N LYS A 305 -0.14 -13.41 5.69
CA LYS A 305 0.31 -12.29 6.53
C LYS A 305 0.00 -12.56 8.00
N VAL A 306 1.05 -12.63 8.83
CA VAL A 306 0.95 -12.73 10.29
C VAL A 306 1.33 -11.38 10.89
N ILE A 307 0.48 -10.79 11.70
CA ILE A 307 0.78 -9.57 12.46
C ILE A 307 1.62 -9.97 13.67
N ARG A 308 2.83 -9.39 13.81
CA ARG A 308 3.73 -9.67 14.93
C ARG A 308 3.50 -8.67 16.06
N THR A 309 3.67 -9.13 17.30
CA THR A 309 3.79 -8.22 18.46
C THR A 309 5.15 -7.54 18.46
N GLN A 310 6.19 -8.20 17.95
CA GLN A 310 7.51 -7.62 17.84
C GLN A 310 7.50 -6.38 16.93
N VAL A 311 7.92 -5.25 17.48
CA VAL A 311 8.09 -3.99 16.74
C VAL A 311 9.57 -3.82 16.40
N ASP A 312 9.89 -3.84 15.11
CA ASP A 312 11.27 -3.60 14.65
C ASP A 312 11.71 -2.16 15.00
N THR A 313 13.00 -1.97 15.29
CA THR A 313 13.54 -0.74 15.91
C THR A 313 13.38 0.55 15.09
N ASN A 314 13.22 0.45 13.77
CA ASN A 314 12.93 1.59 12.90
C ASN A 314 11.46 1.63 12.47
N ASN A 315 10.56 0.82 13.03
CA ASN A 315 9.14 0.88 12.66
C ASN A 315 8.51 2.16 13.22
N ARG A 316 7.84 2.94 12.36
CA ARG A 316 7.27 4.25 12.67
C ARG A 316 5.75 4.30 12.51
N LEU A 317 5.10 3.14 12.50
CA LEU A 317 3.65 3.10 12.45
C LEU A 317 3.05 3.72 13.71
N PHE A 318 2.21 4.74 13.54
CA PHE A 318 1.55 5.40 14.66
C PHE A 318 0.26 4.69 15.12
N ILE A 319 -0.04 3.52 14.56
CA ILE A 319 -1.18 2.67 14.97
C ILE A 319 -0.89 1.86 16.24
N TYR A 320 0.37 1.77 16.67
CA TYR A 320 0.74 1.07 17.90
C TYR A 320 0.17 1.77 19.15
N ARG A 321 -0.25 0.98 20.13
CA ARG A 321 -0.76 1.41 21.43
C ARG A 321 -0.18 0.52 22.52
N ASN A 322 0.33 1.09 23.62
CA ASN A 322 0.79 0.35 24.81
C ASN A 322 1.71 -0.85 24.45
N VAL A 323 2.76 -0.59 23.68
CA VAL A 323 3.75 -1.61 23.32
C VAL A 323 4.84 -1.64 24.38
N ASN A 324 4.91 -2.72 25.15
CA ASN A 324 5.93 -2.93 26.16
C ASN A 324 7.10 -3.73 25.56
N HIS A 325 8.34 -3.36 25.88
CA HIS A 325 9.56 -4.07 25.47
C HIS A 325 9.62 -4.42 23.96
N ASN A 326 9.11 -3.53 23.09
CA ASN A 326 8.98 -3.77 21.66
C ASN A 326 8.23 -5.08 21.30
N GLY A 327 7.33 -5.55 22.17
CA GLY A 327 6.57 -6.78 22.00
C GLY A 327 7.40 -8.07 22.07
N ILE A 328 8.54 -8.00 22.75
CA ILE A 328 9.41 -9.13 23.11
C ILE A 328 9.30 -9.35 24.62
N PHE A 329 9.02 -10.58 25.03
CA PHE A 329 8.76 -10.95 26.41
C PHE A 329 9.79 -11.97 26.89
N HIS A 330 10.38 -11.73 28.06
CA HIS A 330 11.42 -12.57 28.63
C HIS A 330 10.82 -13.60 29.61
N PHE A 331 11.07 -14.89 29.36
CA PHE A 331 10.60 -16.01 30.16
C PHE A 331 11.79 -16.75 30.75
N ALA A 332 12.06 -16.56 32.05
CA ALA A 332 13.16 -17.21 32.75
C ALA A 332 12.76 -17.71 34.15
N ASP A 333 11.46 -17.77 34.43
CA ASP A 333 10.93 -18.33 35.67
C ASP A 333 10.34 -19.74 35.43
N SER A 334 9.67 -20.27 36.45
CA SER A 334 8.97 -21.56 36.40
C SER A 334 7.45 -21.39 36.45
N SER A 335 6.96 -20.21 36.09
CA SER A 335 5.57 -19.79 36.26
C SER A 335 4.71 -20.14 35.04
N ARG A 336 3.40 -20.19 35.27
CA ARG A 336 2.40 -20.19 34.20
C ARG A 336 1.99 -18.75 33.93
N HIS A 337 2.13 -18.31 32.68
CA HIS A 337 1.66 -17.00 32.23
C HIS A 337 0.40 -17.14 31.38
N ALA A 338 -0.62 -16.35 31.67
CA ALA A 338 -1.83 -16.27 30.87
C ALA A 338 -1.62 -15.29 29.71
N VAL A 339 -2.02 -15.68 28.50
CA VAL A 339 -1.98 -14.79 27.33
C VAL A 339 -3.39 -14.65 26.77
N VAL A 340 -3.80 -13.41 26.49
CA VAL A 340 -5.08 -13.11 25.85
C VAL A 340 -4.84 -12.24 24.63
N PHE A 341 -5.27 -12.69 23.47
CA PHE A 341 -5.46 -11.86 22.28
C PHE A 341 -6.92 -11.46 22.20
N ARG A 342 -7.19 -10.15 22.10
CA ARG A 342 -8.52 -9.62 21.76
C ARG A 342 -8.44 -8.88 20.45
N VAL A 343 -9.30 -9.26 19.52
CA VAL A 343 -9.42 -8.63 18.20
C VAL A 343 -10.85 -8.11 18.08
N THR A 344 -11.02 -6.85 17.67
CA THR A 344 -12.35 -6.28 17.43
C THR A 344 -12.45 -5.67 16.04
N ASP A 345 -13.66 -5.67 15.50
CA ASP A 345 -14.03 -4.85 14.34
C ASP A 345 -14.32 -3.41 14.77
N VAL A 346 -14.75 -2.58 13.81
CA VAL A 346 -15.11 -1.17 14.06
C VAL A 346 -16.40 -1.01 14.86
N TYR A 347 -17.29 -2.01 14.81
CA TYR A 347 -18.59 -2.03 15.51
C TYR A 347 -18.54 -2.70 16.89
N GLN A 348 -17.35 -3.05 17.37
CA GLN A 348 -17.06 -3.67 18.66
C GLN A 348 -17.46 -5.16 18.77
N ASN A 349 -17.79 -5.84 17.68
CA ASN A 349 -17.86 -7.30 17.68
C ASN A 349 -16.47 -7.86 18.01
N THR A 350 -16.42 -8.77 18.98
CA THR A 350 -15.16 -9.14 19.65
C THR A 350 -14.83 -10.61 19.52
N ALA A 351 -13.59 -10.88 19.14
CA ALA A 351 -12.93 -12.18 19.18
C ALA A 351 -11.91 -12.24 20.31
N SER A 352 -11.81 -13.38 20.99
CA SER A 352 -10.83 -13.58 22.06
C SER A 352 -10.21 -14.97 21.98
N LEU A 353 -8.88 -15.03 21.96
CA LEU A 353 -8.07 -16.23 22.09
C LEU A 353 -7.31 -16.18 23.41
N GLN A 354 -7.56 -17.15 24.29
CA GLN A 354 -6.87 -17.29 25.57
C GLN A 354 -6.11 -18.61 25.64
N PHE A 355 -4.85 -18.55 26.07
CA PHE A 355 -4.00 -19.71 26.29
C PHE A 355 -2.99 -19.45 27.41
N SER A 356 -2.15 -20.42 27.71
CA SER A 356 -1.09 -20.26 28.70
C SER A 356 0.27 -20.68 28.15
N LEU A 357 1.28 -19.92 28.53
CA LEU A 357 2.68 -20.24 28.32
C LEU A 357 3.26 -20.73 29.65
N PHE A 358 3.99 -21.83 29.62
CA PHE A 358 4.66 -22.37 30.79
C PHE A 358 6.14 -22.04 30.67
N SER A 359 6.61 -21.04 31.43
CA SER A 359 8.02 -20.70 31.46
C SER A 359 8.81 -21.85 32.09
N VAL A 360 9.97 -22.12 31.54
CA VAL A 360 10.92 -23.10 32.08
C VAL A 360 12.29 -22.45 32.23
N THR A 361 12.93 -22.64 33.38
CA THR A 361 14.32 -22.22 33.59
C THR A 361 15.22 -22.98 32.63
N SER A 362 15.98 -22.23 31.80
CA SER A 362 16.90 -22.66 30.74
C SER A 362 17.06 -24.18 30.53
N VAL A 363 16.58 -24.65 29.37
CA VAL A 363 16.94 -25.97 28.83
C VAL A 363 18.39 -25.91 28.35
N THR A 364 19.17 -26.97 28.59
CA THR A 364 20.55 -27.14 28.10
C THR A 364 20.65 -26.76 26.62
N PRO A 365 21.74 -26.11 26.17
CA PRO A 365 21.90 -25.73 24.76
C PRO A 365 21.69 -26.94 23.85
N ASP A 366 20.87 -26.77 22.83
CA ASP A 366 20.72 -27.74 21.76
C ASP A 366 22.09 -27.90 21.08
N GLU A 367 22.78 -29.03 21.29
CA GLU A 367 24.16 -29.28 20.81
C GLU A 367 24.28 -29.19 19.27
N LYS A 368 23.15 -29.07 18.55
CA LYS A 368 23.09 -29.12 17.07
C LYS A 368 22.95 -27.77 16.36
N LYS A 369 22.87 -26.64 17.05
CA LYS A 369 23.07 -25.31 16.44
C LYS A 369 24.23 -24.63 17.19
N THR A 370 25.46 -25.01 16.85
CA THR A 370 26.63 -24.14 17.10
C THR A 370 26.25 -22.75 16.63
N ASP A 371 26.51 -21.72 17.45
CA ASP A 371 26.28 -20.33 17.08
C ASP A 371 26.78 -20.14 15.65
N ALA A 372 25.86 -20.08 14.69
CA ALA A 372 26.25 -19.92 13.31
C ALA A 372 26.89 -18.54 13.27
N ILE A 373 28.23 -18.51 13.23
CA ILE A 373 29.04 -17.29 13.17
C ILE A 373 28.29 -16.36 12.22
N GLN A 374 27.93 -15.17 12.70
CA GLN A 374 27.12 -14.24 11.95
C GLN A 374 27.90 -13.83 10.69
N LYS A 375 27.75 -14.61 9.61
CA LYS A 375 28.44 -14.40 8.34
C LYS A 375 27.87 -13.16 7.68
N GLY A 376 28.74 -12.23 7.29
CA GLY A 376 28.38 -11.01 6.57
C GLY A 376 28.96 -9.74 7.19
N VAL A 377 28.59 -8.60 6.61
CA VAL A 377 28.96 -7.26 7.10
C VAL A 377 27.81 -6.72 7.94
N TYR A 378 28.08 -6.26 9.16
CA TYR A 378 27.04 -5.70 10.01
C TYR A 378 26.52 -4.36 9.47
N PHE A 379 25.24 -4.31 9.12
CA PHE A 379 24.54 -3.10 8.68
C PHE A 379 23.69 -2.55 9.83
N ASP A 380 24.14 -1.42 10.38
CA ASP A 380 23.34 -0.59 11.30
C ASP A 380 22.26 0.16 10.52
N PHE A 381 20.97 -0.11 10.80
CA PHE A 381 19.88 0.49 10.03
C PHE A 381 19.88 2.03 10.06
N SER A 382 20.46 2.65 11.08
CA SER A 382 20.46 4.11 11.26
C SER A 382 21.50 4.82 10.38
N LYS A 383 22.47 4.08 9.83
CA LYS A 383 23.59 4.62 9.05
C LYS A 383 23.40 4.38 7.55
N LYS A 384 24.08 5.21 6.75
CA LYS A 384 24.28 4.91 5.32
C LYS A 384 25.28 3.77 5.20
N HIS A 385 25.12 2.91 4.20
CA HIS A 385 26.07 1.85 3.88
C HIS A 385 26.43 1.90 2.42
N HIS A 386 27.72 1.86 2.12
CA HIS A 386 28.29 1.70 0.79
C HIS A 386 28.94 0.32 0.71
N PHE A 387 28.65 -0.43 -0.35
CA PHE A 387 29.21 -1.74 -0.59
C PHE A 387 29.67 -1.85 -2.04
N GLU A 388 30.90 -2.29 -2.26
CA GLU A 388 31.49 -2.49 -3.58
C GLU A 388 32.13 -3.87 -3.67
N SER A 389 31.89 -4.57 -4.78
CA SER A 389 32.50 -5.87 -5.06
C SER A 389 32.64 -6.08 -6.57
N GLY A 390 33.87 -5.99 -7.08
CA GLY A 390 34.14 -6.12 -8.52
C GLY A 390 33.42 -5.04 -9.31
N ASN A 391 32.49 -5.44 -10.18
CA ASN A 391 31.77 -4.52 -11.08
C ASN A 391 30.46 -3.94 -10.50
N ILE A 392 30.07 -4.31 -9.27
CA ILE A 392 28.83 -3.83 -8.65
C ILE A 392 29.10 -2.96 -7.43
N THR A 393 28.36 -1.86 -7.36
CA THR A 393 28.31 -0.92 -6.23
C THR A 393 26.87 -0.78 -5.75
N LEU A 394 26.68 -0.75 -4.43
CA LEU A 394 25.40 -0.62 -3.76
C LEU A 394 25.46 0.49 -2.72
N ASP A 395 24.53 1.44 -2.77
CA ASP A 395 24.42 2.50 -1.77
C ASP A 395 23.06 2.50 -1.08
N PHE A 396 23.09 2.15 0.20
CA PHE A 396 21.92 2.11 1.07
C PHE A 396 21.84 3.41 1.88
N PRO A 397 20.75 4.19 1.76
CA PRO A 397 20.58 5.37 2.59
C PRO A 397 20.30 4.99 4.06
N ALA A 398 20.56 5.92 4.98
CA ALA A 398 20.17 5.78 6.37
C ALA A 398 18.66 5.50 6.51
N ASN A 399 18.31 4.59 7.41
CA ASN A 399 16.95 4.10 7.64
C ASN A 399 16.33 3.37 6.43
N ALA A 400 17.16 2.77 5.56
CA ALA A 400 16.68 1.89 4.48
C ALA A 400 16.06 0.59 5.00
N PHE A 401 16.47 0.12 6.17
CA PHE A 401 15.99 -1.13 6.76
C PHE A 401 15.21 -0.91 8.05
N TYR A 402 14.41 -1.89 8.44
CA TYR A 402 13.57 -1.81 9.62
C TYR A 402 14.30 -2.12 10.93
N ARG A 403 15.45 -2.80 10.83
CA ARG A 403 16.34 -3.18 11.94
C ARG A 403 17.75 -3.46 11.40
N SER A 404 18.74 -3.50 12.28
CA SER A 404 20.11 -3.88 11.92
C SER A 404 20.22 -5.38 11.65
N PHE A 405 21.16 -5.78 10.79
CA PHE A 405 21.36 -7.19 10.40
C PHE A 405 22.74 -7.39 9.78
N TYR A 406 23.15 -8.64 9.55
CA TYR A 406 24.37 -8.98 8.82
C TYR A 406 24.06 -9.13 7.33
N PHE A 407 24.51 -8.17 6.54
CA PHE A 407 24.39 -8.16 5.08
C PHE A 407 25.30 -9.20 4.45
N ARG A 408 24.79 -9.86 3.42
CA ARG A 408 25.49 -10.93 2.70
C ARG A 408 25.44 -10.64 1.23
N PHE A 409 26.53 -10.95 0.55
CA PHE A 409 26.67 -10.78 -0.88
C PHE A 409 27.37 -12.01 -1.44
N ASP A 410 26.96 -12.42 -2.63
CA ASP A 410 27.54 -13.52 -3.40
C ASP A 410 27.32 -13.23 -4.89
N SER A 411 28.12 -13.83 -5.76
CA SER A 411 27.95 -13.74 -7.20
C SER A 411 28.17 -15.10 -7.85
N VAL A 412 27.39 -15.39 -8.90
CA VAL A 412 27.52 -16.63 -9.67
C VAL A 412 27.57 -16.30 -11.16
N ALA A 413 28.31 -17.10 -11.93
CA ALA A 413 28.37 -16.93 -13.38
C ALA A 413 26.96 -16.97 -14.00
N GLY A 414 26.70 -16.05 -14.93
CA GLY A 414 25.49 -16.06 -15.75
C GLY A 414 25.56 -17.11 -16.87
N ASP A 415 24.44 -17.35 -17.53
CA ASP A 415 24.42 -18.13 -18.77
C ASP A 415 24.69 -17.23 -20.00
N SER A 416 24.67 -17.81 -21.21
CA SER A 416 25.01 -17.10 -22.44
C SER A 416 24.07 -15.95 -22.81
N THR A 417 22.92 -15.83 -22.16
CA THR A 417 21.97 -14.73 -22.38
C THR A 417 22.22 -13.54 -21.48
N MET A 418 23.12 -13.67 -20.50
CA MET A 418 23.39 -12.66 -19.48
C MET A 418 24.69 -11.91 -19.77
N VAL A 419 24.64 -10.58 -19.69
CA VAL A 419 25.80 -9.70 -19.95
C VAL A 419 26.71 -9.59 -18.72
N SER A 420 26.16 -9.84 -17.52
CA SER A 420 26.91 -9.87 -16.27
C SER A 420 26.72 -11.19 -15.51
N PRO A 421 27.56 -11.48 -14.49
CA PRO A 421 27.20 -12.45 -13.47
C PRO A 421 25.88 -12.10 -12.79
N VAL A 422 25.28 -13.08 -12.11
CA VAL A 422 24.12 -12.87 -11.24
C VAL A 422 24.61 -12.48 -9.85
N TYR A 423 24.30 -11.26 -9.43
CA TYR A 423 24.64 -10.71 -8.11
C TYR A 423 23.54 -11.00 -7.09
N LYS A 424 23.85 -11.76 -6.04
CA LYS A 424 22.94 -12.08 -4.94
C LYS A 424 23.10 -11.05 -3.82
N VAL A 425 22.28 -10.00 -3.89
CA VAL A 425 22.22 -8.91 -2.91
C VAL A 425 21.33 -9.33 -1.73
N HIS A 426 21.94 -9.93 -0.72
CA HIS A 426 21.27 -10.56 0.43
C HIS A 426 20.18 -11.57 0.02
N ASN A 427 18.93 -11.39 0.43
CA ASN A 427 17.82 -12.27 0.08
C ASN A 427 16.48 -11.53 0.10
N ARG A 428 15.51 -12.08 -0.64
CA ARG A 428 14.15 -11.53 -0.83
C ARG A 428 13.24 -11.57 0.41
N PHE A 429 13.65 -12.23 1.50
CA PHE A 429 12.86 -12.38 2.72
C PHE A 429 13.05 -11.22 3.70
N MET A 430 13.90 -10.25 3.35
CA MET A 430 14.06 -9.03 4.13
C MET A 430 13.50 -7.83 3.36
N PRO A 431 12.54 -7.11 3.96
CA PRO A 431 11.94 -5.96 3.29
C PRO A 431 12.84 -4.72 3.42
N VAL A 432 12.80 -3.86 2.40
CA VAL A 432 13.49 -2.57 2.37
C VAL A 432 12.48 -1.42 2.42
N GLN A 433 12.68 -0.48 3.33
CA GLN A 433 11.85 0.70 3.54
C GLN A 433 12.13 1.79 2.51
N LYS A 434 13.42 2.13 2.30
CA LYS A 434 13.83 3.16 1.32
C LYS A 434 14.63 2.52 0.21
N SER A 435 14.42 2.98 -1.02
CA SER A 435 15.19 2.48 -2.14
C SER A 435 16.69 2.74 -1.96
N PHE A 436 17.51 1.76 -2.33
CA PHE A 436 18.96 1.87 -2.47
C PHE A 436 19.31 1.96 -3.96
N SER A 437 20.50 2.47 -4.28
CA SER A 437 21.01 2.44 -5.65
C SER A 437 21.86 1.20 -5.89
N ILE A 438 21.75 0.68 -7.11
CA ILE A 438 22.59 -0.36 -7.68
C ILE A 438 23.28 0.21 -8.90
N SER A 439 24.60 0.06 -8.98
CA SER A 439 25.41 0.51 -10.11
C SER A 439 26.30 -0.63 -10.59
N ILE A 440 26.12 -1.08 -11.84
CA ILE A 440 26.84 -2.21 -12.42
C ILE A 440 27.64 -1.76 -13.65
N LYS A 441 28.94 -2.03 -13.67
CA LYS A 441 29.77 -1.92 -14.87
C LYS A 441 29.55 -3.14 -15.76
N SER A 442 28.97 -2.93 -16.94
CA SER A 442 28.56 -4.01 -17.85
C SER A 442 29.75 -4.73 -18.49
N GLY A 443 30.82 -3.99 -18.81
CA GLY A 443 31.93 -4.50 -19.63
C GLY A 443 31.56 -4.72 -21.11
N ALA A 444 30.37 -4.26 -21.51
CA ALA A 444 29.74 -4.48 -22.81
C ALA A 444 29.48 -3.15 -23.56
N ASP A 445 30.12 -2.07 -23.14
CA ASP A 445 29.86 -0.71 -23.64
C ASP A 445 30.33 -0.50 -25.09
N THR A 446 31.08 -1.45 -25.65
CA THR A 446 31.51 -1.46 -27.06
C THR A 446 30.61 -2.29 -27.98
N LEU A 447 29.59 -2.97 -27.42
CA LEU A 447 28.66 -3.78 -28.20
C LEU A 447 27.66 -2.89 -28.94
N SER A 448 27.21 -3.32 -30.12
CA SER A 448 26.26 -2.54 -30.93
C SER A 448 24.91 -2.32 -30.27
N TYR A 449 24.58 -3.16 -29.27
CA TYR A 449 23.38 -3.07 -28.45
C TYR A 449 23.65 -2.46 -27.07
N ALA A 450 24.76 -1.73 -26.91
CA ALA A 450 25.15 -1.19 -25.61
C ALA A 450 24.04 -0.32 -25.01
N ASP A 451 23.33 0.48 -25.80
CA ASP A 451 22.26 1.37 -25.34
C ASP A 451 21.03 0.60 -24.82
N GLN A 452 20.81 -0.61 -25.33
CA GLN A 452 19.71 -1.52 -24.97
C GLN A 452 19.95 -2.30 -23.67
N LEU A 453 21.10 -2.09 -23.01
CA LEU A 453 21.40 -2.76 -21.75
C LEU A 453 20.60 -2.19 -20.57
N TYR A 454 20.18 -3.08 -19.67
CA TYR A 454 19.46 -2.70 -18.46
C TYR A 454 19.79 -3.63 -17.28
N ILE A 455 19.60 -3.12 -16.06
CA ILE A 455 19.63 -3.91 -14.83
C ILE A 455 18.29 -4.59 -14.68
N ALA A 456 18.31 -5.91 -14.59
CA ALA A 456 17.18 -6.77 -14.30
C ALA A 456 17.26 -7.33 -12.88
N TYR A 457 16.09 -7.58 -12.28
CA TYR A 457 15.98 -8.43 -11.10
C TYR A 457 15.50 -9.81 -11.54
N LEU A 458 16.07 -10.87 -10.96
CA LEU A 458 15.68 -12.25 -11.22
C LEU A 458 14.92 -12.87 -10.05
N ASP A 459 13.83 -13.56 -10.35
CA ASP A 459 13.11 -14.35 -9.37
C ASP A 459 13.72 -15.75 -9.15
N GLU A 460 12.97 -16.68 -8.55
CA GLU A 460 13.45 -18.05 -8.35
C GLU A 460 13.29 -18.93 -9.61
N ASN A 461 12.36 -18.58 -10.50
CA ASN A 461 12.08 -19.25 -11.76
C ASN A 461 12.92 -18.72 -12.94
N LYS A 462 13.85 -17.78 -12.67
CA LYS A 462 14.64 -17.03 -13.65
C LYS A 462 13.81 -16.09 -14.53
N GLU A 463 12.58 -15.77 -14.13
CA GLU A 463 11.85 -14.66 -14.74
C GLU A 463 12.54 -13.35 -14.33
N SER A 464 12.71 -12.46 -15.30
CA SER A 464 13.34 -11.17 -15.12
C SER A 464 12.31 -10.04 -15.16
N TRP A 465 12.64 -8.92 -14.51
CA TRP A 465 11.94 -7.66 -14.76
C TRP A 465 12.91 -6.49 -14.78
N PHE A 466 12.57 -5.50 -15.59
CA PHE A 466 13.30 -4.24 -15.69
C PHE A 466 13.36 -3.52 -14.34
N VAL A 467 14.57 -3.12 -13.94
CA VAL A 467 14.81 -2.29 -12.74
C VAL A 467 15.24 -0.89 -13.13
N GLY A 468 16.12 -0.76 -14.13
CA GLY A 468 16.60 0.53 -14.62
C GLY A 468 17.74 0.40 -15.62
N ASN A 469 17.91 1.43 -16.43
CA ASN A 469 18.93 1.54 -17.47
C ASN A 469 19.57 2.95 -17.51
N SER A 470 19.50 3.70 -16.39
CA SER A 470 20.20 4.99 -16.31
C SER A 470 21.70 4.76 -16.46
N ARG A 471 22.44 5.73 -17.00
CA ARG A 471 23.89 5.61 -17.18
C ARG A 471 24.65 6.71 -16.45
N ASP A 472 25.77 6.32 -15.85
CA ASP A 472 26.86 7.21 -15.45
C ASP A 472 28.17 6.66 -16.03
N GLY A 473 28.66 7.31 -17.09
CA GLY A 473 29.77 6.81 -17.88
C GLY A 473 29.50 5.40 -18.43
N ASN A 474 30.30 4.42 -17.99
CA ASN A 474 30.21 3.01 -18.38
C ASN A 474 29.45 2.13 -17.38
N ARG A 475 28.69 2.75 -16.47
CA ARG A 475 27.91 2.05 -15.45
C ARG A 475 26.43 2.23 -15.70
N LEU A 476 25.70 1.12 -15.61
CA LEU A 476 24.25 1.13 -15.50
C LEU A 476 23.86 1.41 -14.06
N GLU A 477 22.85 2.24 -13.86
CA GLU A 477 22.33 2.62 -12.56
C GLU A 477 20.83 2.40 -12.47
N ALA A 478 20.39 1.92 -11.31
CA ALA A 478 18.99 1.82 -10.97
C ALA A 478 18.75 2.06 -9.48
N LYS A 479 17.50 2.36 -9.12
CA LYS A 479 17.05 2.43 -7.73
C LYS A 479 16.01 1.36 -7.47
N THR A 480 16.15 0.64 -6.38
CA THR A 480 15.26 -0.47 -6.04
C THR A 480 15.09 -0.59 -4.53
N ASN A 481 13.99 -1.21 -4.11
CA ASN A 481 13.69 -1.47 -2.70
C ASN A 481 13.46 -2.97 -2.45
N LEU A 482 14.03 -3.80 -3.31
CA LEU A 482 14.02 -5.24 -3.21
C LEU A 482 15.45 -5.73 -2.95
N LEU A 483 15.60 -6.75 -2.13
CA LEU A 483 16.84 -7.51 -2.02
C LEU A 483 16.63 -8.83 -2.75
N GLY A 484 17.68 -9.40 -3.35
CA GLY A 484 17.55 -10.57 -4.21
C GLY A 484 18.64 -10.65 -5.26
N LYS A 485 18.28 -11.17 -6.43
CA LYS A 485 19.22 -11.45 -7.53
C LYS A 485 19.14 -10.36 -8.58
N TYR A 486 20.27 -9.82 -9.01
CA TYR A 486 20.37 -8.80 -10.06
C TYR A 486 21.34 -9.24 -11.15
N VAL A 487 21.07 -8.82 -12.37
CA VAL A 487 21.88 -9.14 -13.56
C VAL A 487 21.72 -8.02 -14.61
N VAL A 488 22.67 -7.92 -15.55
CA VAL A 488 22.55 -7.07 -16.73
C VAL A 488 22.08 -7.91 -17.93
N LEU A 489 21.02 -7.46 -18.60
CA LEU A 489 20.44 -8.05 -19.81
C LEU A 489 20.39 -6.99 -20.94
N ALA A 490 19.98 -7.40 -22.14
CA ALA A 490 19.84 -6.56 -23.32
C ALA A 490 18.49 -6.80 -24.01
N ASP A 491 17.71 -5.74 -24.24
CA ASP A 491 16.45 -5.81 -24.97
C ASP A 491 16.59 -5.12 -26.33
N THR A 492 16.64 -5.90 -27.39
CA THR A 492 16.84 -5.39 -28.76
C THR A 492 15.58 -5.44 -29.62
N VAL A 493 14.43 -5.78 -29.03
CA VAL A 493 13.19 -6.02 -29.76
C VAL A 493 12.26 -4.82 -29.59
N PRO A 494 11.87 -4.11 -30.67
CA PRO A 494 10.92 -3.01 -30.58
C PRO A 494 9.53 -3.46 -30.09
N PRO A 495 8.77 -2.55 -29.44
CA PRO A 495 7.42 -2.85 -28.99
C PRO A 495 6.46 -3.11 -30.16
N GLU A 496 5.42 -3.90 -29.95
CA GLU A 496 4.43 -4.22 -30.97
C GLU A 496 3.25 -3.24 -30.99
N ILE A 497 2.80 -2.84 -32.18
CA ILE A 497 1.59 -2.04 -32.41
C ILE A 497 0.59 -2.85 -33.23
N ASN A 498 -0.56 -3.15 -32.63
CA ASN A 498 -1.59 -4.03 -33.19
C ASN A 498 -2.93 -3.28 -33.34
N PRO A 499 -3.22 -2.68 -34.50
CA PRO A 499 -4.49 -1.99 -34.76
C PRO A 499 -5.69 -2.94 -34.60
N VAL A 500 -6.71 -2.52 -33.85
CA VAL A 500 -7.90 -3.37 -33.58
C VAL A 500 -9.02 -3.08 -34.55
N ASN A 501 -9.26 -1.80 -34.85
CA ASN A 501 -10.40 -1.38 -35.66
C ASN A 501 -10.08 -0.25 -36.64
N ILE A 502 -8.79 -0.08 -36.96
CA ILE A 502 -8.32 0.85 -38.00
C ILE A 502 -7.35 0.12 -38.93
N ALA A 503 -7.25 0.61 -40.17
CA ALA A 503 -6.30 0.19 -41.18
C ALA A 503 -6.13 1.35 -42.17
N ASN A 504 -5.10 1.30 -43.02
CA ASN A 504 -4.91 2.32 -44.05
C ASN A 504 -6.13 2.39 -45.00
N GLY A 505 -6.62 3.60 -45.27
CA GLY A 505 -7.81 3.87 -46.08
C GLY A 505 -9.15 3.53 -45.39
N LYS A 506 -9.16 3.17 -44.10
CA LYS A 506 -10.39 2.73 -43.41
C LYS A 506 -11.38 3.90 -43.30
N ASN A 507 -12.62 3.66 -43.73
CA ASN A 507 -13.73 4.57 -43.43
C ASN A 507 -14.14 4.44 -41.95
N ILE A 508 -13.96 5.52 -41.19
CA ILE A 508 -14.25 5.60 -39.75
C ILE A 508 -15.43 6.52 -39.42
N ALA A 509 -16.24 6.94 -40.41
CA ALA A 509 -17.33 7.90 -40.25
C ALA A 509 -18.36 7.50 -39.18
N ARG A 510 -18.61 6.19 -39.05
CA ARG A 510 -19.55 5.59 -38.08
C ARG A 510 -18.86 5.07 -36.81
N GLN A 511 -17.54 5.14 -36.73
CA GLN A 511 -16.79 4.66 -35.56
C GLN A 511 -16.86 5.69 -34.42
N LYS A 512 -17.19 5.20 -33.22
CA LYS A 512 -17.17 6.02 -32.00
C LYS A 512 -15.80 6.10 -31.35
N SER A 513 -14.89 5.19 -31.72
CA SER A 513 -13.56 5.09 -31.12
C SER A 513 -12.55 4.45 -32.06
N ILE A 514 -11.28 4.86 -31.91
CA ILE A 514 -10.09 4.18 -32.44
C ILE A 514 -9.49 3.33 -31.33
N LYS A 515 -9.15 2.07 -31.64
CA LYS A 515 -8.63 1.08 -30.69
C LYS A 515 -7.37 0.43 -31.25
N ILE A 516 -6.31 0.42 -30.48
CA ILE A 516 -5.00 -0.15 -30.86
C ILE A 516 -4.41 -0.84 -29.65
N LYS A 517 -3.91 -2.07 -29.80
CA LYS A 517 -3.16 -2.75 -28.76
C LYS A 517 -1.68 -2.42 -28.87
N ILE A 518 -1.02 -2.20 -27.74
CA ILE A 518 0.43 -1.99 -27.65
C ILE A 518 1.03 -2.93 -26.62
N SER A 519 2.15 -3.56 -26.92
CA SER A 519 2.80 -4.50 -25.99
C SER A 519 4.30 -4.50 -26.17
N ASP A 520 5.01 -4.85 -25.10
CA ASP A 520 6.44 -5.09 -25.12
C ASP A 520 6.72 -6.40 -24.36
N GLY A 521 7.66 -7.19 -24.87
CA GLY A 521 7.92 -8.55 -24.40
C GLY A 521 8.91 -8.64 -23.23
N GLU A 522 9.69 -7.59 -22.96
CA GLU A 522 10.86 -7.68 -22.08
C GLU A 522 10.94 -6.52 -21.08
N THR A 523 11.13 -5.28 -21.54
CA THR A 523 11.36 -4.14 -20.64
C THR A 523 10.13 -3.29 -20.33
N GLY A 524 9.06 -3.46 -21.10
CA GLY A 524 7.78 -2.77 -20.97
C GLY A 524 7.69 -1.47 -21.78
N ILE A 525 6.48 -0.92 -21.86
CA ILE A 525 6.23 0.35 -22.58
C ILE A 525 6.58 1.55 -21.72
N LYS A 526 7.44 2.44 -22.23
CA LYS A 526 7.82 3.71 -21.60
C LYS A 526 6.90 4.86 -22.01
N THR A 527 6.71 5.05 -23.31
CA THR A 527 5.93 6.15 -23.87
C THR A 527 5.11 5.71 -25.06
N TYR A 528 3.99 6.40 -25.27
CA TYR A 528 3.24 6.37 -26.53
C TYR A 528 2.82 7.79 -26.89
N ARG A 529 2.74 8.07 -28.19
CA ARG A 529 2.25 9.35 -28.71
C ARG A 529 1.42 9.12 -29.96
N ALA A 530 0.18 9.59 -29.95
CA ALA A 530 -0.70 9.51 -31.11
C ALA A 530 -1.02 10.91 -31.66
N THR A 531 -1.08 11.03 -32.97
CA THR A 531 -1.49 12.25 -33.66
C THR A 531 -2.50 11.99 -34.76
N LEU A 532 -3.34 13.00 -35.02
CA LEU A 532 -4.12 13.13 -36.26
C LEU A 532 -3.68 14.42 -36.96
N ASN A 533 -3.22 14.30 -38.21
CA ASN A 533 -2.70 15.42 -39.00
C ASN A 533 -1.59 16.19 -38.27
N GLY A 534 -0.71 15.48 -37.55
CA GLY A 534 0.37 16.07 -36.75
C GLY A 534 -0.04 16.65 -35.39
N HIS A 535 -1.34 16.76 -35.11
CA HIS A 535 -1.84 17.25 -33.82
C HIS A 535 -2.06 16.10 -32.84
N TRP A 536 -1.62 16.27 -31.58
CA TRP A 536 -1.78 15.26 -30.54
C TRP A 536 -3.26 14.95 -30.27
N ILE A 537 -3.54 13.67 -30.01
CA ILE A 537 -4.86 13.20 -29.60
C ILE A 537 -4.81 12.44 -28.28
N LEU A 538 -5.85 12.58 -27.48
CA LEU A 538 -5.98 11.94 -26.17
C LEU A 538 -6.33 10.45 -26.33
N MET A 539 -5.33 9.58 -26.41
CA MET A 539 -5.53 8.13 -26.26
C MET A 539 -5.59 7.79 -24.76
N GLU A 540 -6.69 7.22 -24.30
CA GLU A 540 -6.77 6.61 -22.96
C GLU A 540 -6.10 5.25 -22.99
N TYR A 541 -5.10 5.01 -22.14
CA TYR A 541 -4.45 3.71 -22.01
C TYR A 541 -5.08 2.88 -20.89
N GLU A 542 -5.55 1.67 -21.21
CA GLU A 542 -5.99 0.64 -20.27
C GLU A 542 -4.90 -0.46 -20.18
N PRO A 543 -3.98 -0.38 -19.20
CA PRO A 543 -2.83 -1.28 -19.12
C PRO A 543 -3.24 -2.75 -18.93
N LYS A 544 -4.38 -3.04 -18.29
CA LYS A 544 -4.84 -4.42 -18.06
C LYS A 544 -5.21 -5.15 -19.36
N LYS A 545 -5.45 -4.39 -20.43
CA LYS A 545 -5.85 -4.89 -21.74
C LYS A 545 -4.83 -4.57 -22.82
N ASN A 546 -3.70 -3.94 -22.45
CA ASN A 546 -2.71 -3.44 -23.39
C ASN A 546 -3.35 -2.58 -24.49
N LEU A 547 -4.37 -1.77 -24.14
CA LEU A 547 -5.28 -1.16 -25.12
C LEU A 547 -5.28 0.36 -25.01
N LEU A 548 -4.93 1.03 -26.10
CA LEU A 548 -5.16 2.45 -26.30
C LEU A 548 -6.54 2.67 -26.94
N VAL A 549 -7.29 3.63 -26.41
CA VAL A 549 -8.61 4.01 -26.91
C VAL A 549 -8.70 5.52 -27.08
N TYR A 550 -8.93 5.98 -28.30
CA TYR A 550 -9.35 7.37 -28.56
C TYR A 550 -10.84 7.40 -28.82
N THR A 551 -11.56 8.22 -28.05
CA THR A 551 -12.98 8.49 -28.30
C THR A 551 -13.09 9.61 -29.32
N VAL A 552 -13.75 9.33 -30.45
CA VAL A 552 -13.88 10.29 -31.54
C VAL A 552 -14.55 11.57 -31.05
N ASP A 553 -13.89 12.71 -31.26
CA ASP A 553 -14.39 14.02 -30.92
C ASP A 553 -14.22 15.02 -32.08
N GLY A 554 -14.28 16.32 -31.78
CA GLY A 554 -14.19 17.39 -32.78
C GLY A 554 -12.83 17.51 -33.49
N HIS A 555 -11.77 16.81 -33.03
CA HIS A 555 -10.45 16.88 -33.64
C HIS A 555 -10.35 16.08 -34.94
N ILE A 556 -11.29 15.16 -35.22
CA ILE A 556 -11.32 14.47 -36.51
C ILE A 556 -12.40 15.06 -37.44
N GLN A 557 -11.91 15.75 -38.47
CA GLN A 557 -12.72 16.46 -39.47
C GLN A 557 -13.18 15.51 -40.60
N LYS A 558 -14.10 15.97 -41.45
CA LYS A 558 -14.51 15.24 -42.66
C LYS A 558 -13.35 15.17 -43.65
N GLY A 559 -13.25 14.07 -44.40
CA GLY A 559 -12.17 13.84 -45.37
C GLY A 559 -11.11 12.87 -44.85
N VAL A 560 -9.89 12.99 -45.38
CA VAL A 560 -8.76 12.12 -45.03
C VAL A 560 -7.99 12.72 -43.87
N SER A 561 -7.74 11.92 -42.83
CA SER A 561 -6.88 12.28 -41.70
C SER A 561 -5.70 11.31 -41.61
N HIS A 562 -4.49 11.83 -41.46
CA HIS A 562 -3.28 11.06 -41.25
C HIS A 562 -3.12 10.70 -39.77
N PHE A 563 -3.32 9.44 -39.42
CA PHE A 563 -3.10 8.91 -38.08
C PHE A 563 -1.66 8.40 -37.96
N LYS A 564 -0.97 8.80 -36.88
CA LYS A 564 0.35 8.26 -36.51
C LYS A 564 0.35 7.88 -35.03
N LEU A 565 0.85 6.70 -34.71
CA LEU A 565 1.13 6.24 -33.35
C LEU A 565 2.60 5.84 -33.23
N GLU A 566 3.29 6.43 -32.26
CA GLU A 566 4.68 6.15 -31.89
C GLU A 566 4.68 5.49 -30.51
N VAL A 567 5.43 4.41 -30.34
CA VAL A 567 5.55 3.66 -29.09
C VAL A 567 7.02 3.35 -28.83
N THR A 568 7.48 3.60 -27.60
CA THR A 568 8.87 3.37 -27.17
C THR A 568 8.88 2.51 -25.92
N ASP A 569 9.77 1.53 -25.86
CA ASP A 569 10.00 0.71 -24.67
C ASP A 569 10.91 1.42 -23.63
N MET A 570 11.27 0.73 -22.54
CA MET A 570 12.08 1.32 -21.47
C MET A 570 13.55 1.53 -21.85
N VAL A 571 14.05 0.82 -22.86
CA VAL A 571 15.44 0.90 -23.34
C VAL A 571 15.62 1.72 -24.62
N GLY A 572 14.54 2.23 -25.19
CA GLY A 572 14.56 3.14 -26.33
C GLY A 572 14.31 2.50 -27.69
N ASN A 573 13.89 1.23 -27.78
CA ASN A 573 13.44 0.69 -29.06
C ASN A 573 12.07 1.28 -29.42
N GLU A 574 11.87 1.58 -30.70
CA GLU A 574 10.72 2.34 -31.18
C GLU A 574 9.96 1.60 -32.27
N SER A 575 8.64 1.71 -32.23
CA SER A 575 7.72 1.29 -33.29
C SER A 575 6.79 2.42 -33.69
N VAL A 576 6.49 2.49 -34.98
CA VAL A 576 5.61 3.50 -35.57
C VAL A 576 4.53 2.82 -36.41
N TYR A 577 3.29 3.25 -36.23
CA TYR A 577 2.16 2.85 -37.08
C TYR A 577 1.50 4.08 -37.69
N GLU A 578 1.30 4.04 -39.02
CA GLU A 578 0.66 5.10 -39.78
C GLU A 578 -0.51 4.57 -40.61
N ALA A 579 -1.57 5.36 -40.72
CA ALA A 579 -2.73 5.04 -41.53
C ALA A 579 -3.49 6.30 -41.95
N GLU A 580 -3.96 6.33 -43.20
CA GLU A 580 -4.97 7.29 -43.63
C GLU A 580 -6.37 6.82 -43.20
N LEU A 581 -7.11 7.67 -42.49
CA LEU A 581 -8.47 7.39 -42.02
C LEU A 581 -9.45 8.31 -42.75
N VAL A 582 -10.50 7.74 -43.34
CA VAL A 582 -11.49 8.47 -44.13
C VAL A 582 -12.76 8.68 -43.30
N ARG A 583 -13.24 9.92 -43.20
CA ARG A 583 -14.48 10.26 -42.48
C ARG A 583 -15.53 10.92 -43.37
#